data_AF-A0A7C2KUP7-F1
#
_entry.id   AF-A0A7C2KUP7-F1
#
_cell.length_a   1.000
_cell.length_b   1.000
_cell.length_c   1.000
_cell.angle_alpha   90.00
_cell.angle_beta   90.00
_cell.angle_gamma   90.00
#
_symmetry.space_group_name_H-M   'P 1'
#
loop_
_entity.id
_entity.type
_entity.pdbx_description
1 polymer ?
#
loop_
_entity_poly.entity_id
_entity_poly.type
_entity_poly.pdbx_seq_one_letter_code
_entity_poly.pdbx_strand_id
1 'polypeptide(L)' 'MYLPTAEDVVISKLRWSQQGKRAKDLADARNVIAVQGDRLDWDYLRDWCRRQGTEALLDDARRSIPPL' A
#
# COMPACT_ATOMS: atom_id res chain seq x y z
N MET A 1 -15.62 -10.72 -14.59
CA MET A 1 -14.47 -11.09 -13.74
C MET A 1 -13.86 -9.78 -13.25
N TYR A 2 -13.82 -9.54 -11.94
CA TYR A 2 -13.19 -8.33 -11.39
C TYR A 2 -11.72 -8.63 -11.11
N LEU A 3 -10.82 -7.88 -11.74
CA LEU A 3 -9.39 -7.93 -11.45
C LEU A 3 -9.07 -6.79 -10.48
N PRO A 4 -8.42 -7.05 -9.34
CA PRO A 4 -8.05 -5.97 -8.41
C PRO A 4 -7.08 -5.00 -9.09
N THR A 5 -7.28 -3.71 -8.82
CA THR A 5 -6.34 -2.67 -9.25
C THR A 5 -5.05 -2.75 -8.44
N ALA A 6 -4.00 -2.05 -8.87
CA ALA A 6 -2.75 -1.99 -8.11
C ALA A 6 -2.98 -1.35 -6.73
N GLU A 7 -3.89 -0.39 -6.66
CA GLU A 7 -4.35 0.29 -5.45
C GLU A 7 -5.02 -0.71 -4.50
N ASP A 8 -5.95 -1.52 -5.00
CA ASP A 8 -6.65 -2.52 -4.17
C ASP A 8 -5.67 -3.56 -3.60
N VAL A 9 -4.64 -3.93 -4.37
CA VAL A 9 -3.56 -4.80 -3.91
C VAL A 9 -2.78 -4.13 -2.76
N VAL A 10 -2.37 -2.87 -2.91
CA VAL A 10 -1.68 -2.12 -1.86
C VAL A 10 -2.55 -1.99 -0.60
N ILE A 11 -3.81 -1.59 -0.74
CA ILE A 11 -4.77 -1.43 0.37
C ILE A 11 -4.92 -2.76 1.14
N SER A 12 -5.07 -3.87 0.42
CA SER A 12 -5.22 -5.20 1.02
C SER A 12 -3.97 -5.63 1.77
N LYS A 13 -2.79 -5.37 1.20
CA LYS A 13 -1.50 -5.71 1.79
C LYS A 13 -1.22 -4.91 3.07
N LEU A 14 -1.51 -3.62 3.08
CA LEU A 14 -1.38 -2.79 4.28
C LEU A 14 -2.32 -3.27 5.39
N ARG A 15 -3.56 -3.63 5.05
CA ARG A 15 -4.53 -4.21 5.99
C ARG A 15 -4.05 -5.53 6.58
N TRP A 16 -3.52 -6.44 5.75
CA TRP A 16 -2.99 -7.72 6.21
C TRP A 16 -1.74 -7.55 7.08
N SER A 17 -0.87 -6.61 6.74
CA SER A 17 0.29 -6.28 7.55
C SER A 17 -0.13 -5.80 8.95
N GLN A 18 -1.15 -4.93 9.02
CA GLN A 18 -1.70 -4.45 10.30
C GLN A 18 -2.35 -5.58 11.12
N GLN A 19 -3.22 -6.39 10.51
CA GLN A 19 -3.97 -7.43 11.20
C GLN A 19 -3.11 -8.63 11.61
N GLY A 20 -2.21 -9.07 10.72
CA GLY A 20 -1.37 -10.23 10.94
C GLY A 20 0.01 -9.91 11.52
N LYS A 21 0.36 -8.63 11.72
CA LYS A 21 1.72 -8.16 12.05
C LYS A 21 2.78 -8.74 11.12
N ARG A 22 2.44 -8.92 9.84
CA ARG A 22 3.31 -9.57 8.84
C ARG A 22 4.15 -8.50 8.15
N ALA A 23 5.44 -8.47 8.46
CA ALA A 23 6.40 -7.58 7.82
C ALA A 23 6.52 -7.82 6.30
N LYS A 24 6.29 -9.07 5.85
CA LYS A 24 6.31 -9.43 4.43
C LYS A 24 5.24 -8.70 3.62
N ASP A 25 4.03 -8.55 4.14
CA ASP A 25 2.94 -7.89 3.40
C ASP A 25 3.21 -6.38 3.23
N LEU A 26 3.89 -5.75 4.19
CA LEU A 26 4.35 -4.35 4.04
C LEU A 26 5.43 -4.24 2.96
N ALA A 27 6.38 -5.17 2.91
CA ALA A 27 7.41 -5.20 1.87
C ALA A 27 6.80 -5.42 0.47
N ASP A 28 5.78 -6.29 0.35
CA ASP A 28 5.05 -6.49 -0.91
C ASP A 28 4.33 -5.20 -1.35
N ALA A 29 3.65 -4.50 -0.42
CA ALA A 29 3.00 -3.22 -0.73
C ALA A 29 4.03 -2.18 -1.22
N ARG A 30 5.17 -2.09 -0.53
CA ARG A 30 6.28 -1.22 -0.92
C ARG A 30 6.77 -1.51 -2.33
N ASN A 31 6.95 -2.78 -2.70
CA ASN A 31 7.42 -3.15 -4.04
C ASN A 31 6.41 -2.75 -5.13
N VAL A 32 5.11 -2.90 -4.89
CA VAL A 32 4.08 -2.42 -5.82
C VAL A 32 4.15 -0.91 -5.98
N ILE A 33 4.26 -0.18 -4.86
CA ILE A 33 4.40 1.28 -4.87
C ILE A 33 5.68 1.71 -5.60
N ALA A 34 6.80 1.01 -5.43
CA ALA A 34 8.06 1.34 -6.10
C ALA A 34 7.98 1.18 -7.63
N VAL A 35 7.24 0.18 -8.11
CA VAL A 35 7.11 -0.10 -9.56
C VAL A 35 6.00 0.72 -10.22
N GLN A 36 4.90 0.96 -9.51
CA GLN A 36 3.69 1.58 -10.07
C GLN A 36 3.38 2.96 -9.49
N GLY A 37 4.22 3.51 -8.61
CA GLY A 37 3.96 4.73 -7.84
C GLY A 37 3.46 5.92 -8.65
N ASP A 38 4.00 6.13 -9.85
CA ASP A 38 3.60 7.24 -10.72
C ASP A 38 2.21 7.04 -11.37
N ARG A 39 1.71 5.80 -11.39
CA ARG A 39 0.41 5.42 -11.96
C ARG A 39 -0.66 5.19 -10.89
N LEU A 40 -0.26 5.15 -9.62
CA LEU A 40 -1.19 4.92 -8.51
C LEU A 40 -2.03 6.18 -8.23
N ASP A 41 -3.32 5.97 -8.03
CA ASP A 41 -4.18 7.00 -7.45
C ASP A 41 -3.90 7.14 -5.94
N TRP A 42 -3.04 8.11 -5.63
CA TRP A 42 -2.63 8.40 -4.26
C TRP A 42 -3.74 8.94 -3.38
N ASP A 43 -4.73 9.63 -3.95
CA ASP A 43 -5.85 10.17 -3.19
C ASP A 43 -6.80 9.04 -2.80
N TYR A 44 -7.09 8.12 -3.72
CA TYR A 44 -7.84 6.89 -3.44
C TYR A 44 -7.15 6.02 -2.37
N LEU A 45 -5.83 5.81 -2.51
CA LEU A 45 -5.04 5.06 -1.52
C LEU A 45 -5.10 5.67 -0.13
N ARG A 46 -4.91 7.00 -0.03
CA ARG A 46 -4.97 7.71 1.25
C ARG A 46 -6.36 7.62 1.88
N ASP A 47 -7.41 7.83 1.09
CA ASP A 47 -8.78 7.78 1.60
C ASP A 47 -9.14 6.40 2.15
N TRP A 48 -8.79 5.33 1.44
CA TRP A 48 -9.02 3.97 1.92
C TRP A 48 -8.13 3.61 3.10
N CYS A 49 -6.85 3.96 3.07
CA CYS A 49 -5.94 3.71 4.19
C CYS A 49 -6.41 4.43 5.45
N ARG A 50 -6.93 5.66 5.34
CA ARG A 50 -7.52 6.41 6.45
C ARG A 50 -8.75 5.70 7.01
N ARG A 51 -9.66 5.22 6.15
CA ARG A 51 -10.88 4.49 6.56
C ARG A 51 -10.58 3.21 7.35
N GLN A 52 -9.49 2.51 7.01
CA GLN A 52 -9.10 1.27 7.69
C GLN A 52 -7.98 1.45 8.74
N GLY A 53 -7.49 2.68 8.95
CA GLY A 53 -6.46 3.00 9.93
C GLY A 53 -5.05 2.52 9.58
N THR A 54 -4.71 2.36 8.30
CA THR A 54 -3.38 1.93 7.82
C THR A 54 -2.56 3.06 7.20
N GLU A 55 -2.95 4.32 7.40
CA GLU A 55 -2.28 5.49 6.82
C GLU A 55 -0.79 5.58 7.22
N ALA A 56 -0.47 5.30 8.49
CA ALA A 56 0.91 5.25 8.96
C ALA A 56 1.76 4.18 8.25
N LEU A 57 1.16 3.03 7.88
CA LEU A 57 1.85 1.98 7.14
C LEU A 57 2.06 2.37 5.67
N LEU A 58 1.12 3.10 5.06
CA LEU A 58 1.27 3.63 3.72
C LEU A 58 2.44 4.64 3.66
N ASP A 59 2.52 5.54 4.65
CA ASP A 59 3.59 6.51 4.77
C ASP A 59 4.95 5.86 5.00
N ASP A 60 5.03 4.87 5.88
CA ASP A 60 6.26 4.10 6.12
C ASP A 60 6.73 3.38 4.85
N ALA A 61 5.81 2.68 4.18
CA ALA A 61 6.08 2.02 2.90
C ALA A 61 6.63 3.01 1.88
N ARG A 62 6.00 4.19 1.72
CA ARG A 62 6.42 5.23 0.78
C ARG A 62 7.78 5.83 1.13
N ARG A 63 8.04 6.16 2.39
CA ARG A 63 9.33 6.73 2.85
C ARG A 63 10.49 5.76 2.70
N SER A 64 10.20 4.46 2.80
CA SER A 64 11.23 3.43 2.70
C SER A 64 11.74 3.21 1.26
N ILE A 65 11.03 3.72 0.25
CA ILE A 65 11.42 3.61 -1.16
C ILE A 65 12.53 4.64 -1.45
N PRO A 66 13.74 4.21 -1.83
CA PRO A 66 14.78 5.14 -2.25
C PRO A 66 14.32 5.89 -3.51
N PRO A 67 14.66 7.18 -3.66
CA PRO A 67 14.53 7.84 -4.95
C PRO A 67 15.37 7.06 -5.98
N LEU A 68 14.76 6.75 -7.14
CA LEU A 68 15.44 6.11 -8.27
C LEU A 68 16.54 7.03 -8.84
#